data_AF-A0A349C099-F1
#
_entry.id   AF-A0A349C099-F1
#
_cell.length_a   1.000
_cell.length_b   1.000
_cell.length_c   1.000
_cell.angle_alpha   90.00
_cell.angle_beta   90.00
_cell.angle_gamma   90.00
#
_symmetry.space_group_name_H-M   'P 1'
#
loop_
_entity.id
_entity.type
_entity.pdbx_description
1 polymer ?
#
loop_
_entity_poly.entity_id
_entity_poly.type
_entity_poly.pdbx_seq_one_letter_code
_entity_poly.pdbx_strand_id
1 'polypeptide(L)'
;MIQTNGVTLRLGKKALFEDVSIKFTEGNCYGIIGANGAGKSTFLKILSGQLDTTNGTVTMTPGQRLSFLEQDHNKYDSQVVLDTVIQGNSRLYEIMQEKDALYAKEDFSDEDGIRASELETEFAEMNGWEAESDAESLLNGLGIETELH
;
A
#
# COMPACT_ATOMS: atom_id res chain seq x y z
N MET A 1 2.69 -9.88 12.00
CA MET A 1 1.38 -10.48 12.28
C MET A 1 0.35 -9.39 12.48
N ILE A 2 -0.88 -9.61 12.01
CA ILE A 2 -2.02 -8.73 12.29
C ILE A 2 -2.96 -9.46 13.25
N GLN A 3 -3.48 -8.74 14.25
CA GLN A 3 -4.44 -9.29 15.20
C GLN A 3 -5.57 -8.29 15.43
N THR A 4 -6.79 -8.81 15.56
CA THR A 4 -7.94 -8.04 16.03
C THR A 4 -8.38 -8.55 17.40
N ASN A 5 -8.84 -7.65 18.25
CA ASN A 5 -9.40 -7.98 19.55
C ASN A 5 -10.71 -7.21 19.75
N GLY A 6 -11.84 -7.93 19.76
CA GLY A 6 -13.18 -7.37 19.98
C GLY A 6 -13.64 -6.35 18.93
N VAL A 7 -13.09 -6.39 17.71
CA VAL A 7 -13.35 -5.36 16.69
C VAL A 7 -14.82 -5.36 16.32
N THR A 8 -15.45 -4.20 16.53
CA THR A 8 -16.89 -3.99 16.39
C THR A 8 -17.16 -2.69 15.64
N LEU A 9 -17.95 -2.76 14.59
CA LEU A 9 -18.40 -1.57 13.87
C LEU A 9 -19.92 -1.42 13.95
N ARG A 10 -20.36 -0.29 14.50
CA ARG A 10 -21.77 0.13 14.52
C ARG A 10 -21.97 1.37 13.64
N LEU A 11 -22.98 1.31 12.78
CA LEU A 11 -23.46 2.43 11.99
C LEU A 11 -24.76 2.93 12.62
N GLY A 12 -24.66 4.01 13.40
CA GLY A 12 -25.75 4.47 14.26
C GLY A 12 -26.11 3.41 15.30
N LYS A 13 -27.37 2.96 15.30
CA LYS A 13 -27.85 1.93 16.25
C LYS A 13 -27.65 0.49 15.75
N LYS A 14 -27.29 0.29 14.48
CA LYS A 14 -27.15 -1.05 13.88
C LYS A 14 -25.70 -1.47 13.88
N ALA A 15 -25.39 -2.65 14.41
CA ALA A 15 -24.09 -3.25 14.17
C ALA A 15 -24.00 -3.82 12.76
N LEU A 16 -22.87 -3.55 12.11
CA LEU A 16 -22.49 -4.22 10.87
C LEU A 16 -21.86 -5.59 11.20
N PHE A 17 -20.98 -5.62 12.19
CA PHE A 17 -20.43 -6.81 12.85
C PHE A 17 -19.95 -6.45 14.26
N GLU A 18 -19.87 -7.45 15.14
CA GLU A 18 -19.50 -7.29 16.54
C GLU A 18 -18.49 -8.37 16.97
N ASP A 19 -17.60 -8.00 17.89
CA ASP A 19 -16.68 -8.89 18.60
C ASP A 19 -15.77 -9.77 17.70
N VAL A 20 -15.24 -9.19 16.62
CA VAL A 20 -14.34 -9.91 15.71
C VAL A 20 -12.93 -9.97 16.30
N SER A 21 -12.58 -11.15 16.81
CA SER A 21 -11.26 -11.46 17.35
C SER A 21 -10.57 -12.55 16.53
N ILE A 22 -9.58 -12.16 15.71
CA ILE A 22 -8.84 -13.07 14.84
C ILE A 22 -7.34 -12.70 14.79
N LYS A 23 -6.51 -13.71 14.55
CA LYS A 23 -5.05 -13.57 14.41
C LYS A 23 -4.63 -14.05 13.03
N PHE A 24 -4.08 -13.14 12.23
CA PHE A 24 -3.53 -13.41 10.90
C PHE A 24 -2.04 -13.69 11.02
N THR A 25 -1.68 -14.96 10.88
CA THR A 25 -0.29 -15.41 10.99
C THR A 25 0.34 -15.50 9.61
N GLU A 26 1.67 -15.37 9.58
CA GLU A 26 2.46 -15.43 8.36
C GLU A 26 2.36 -16.79 7.67
N GLY A 27 2.52 -16.80 6.34
CA GLY A 27 2.46 -18.00 5.50
C GLY A 27 1.05 -18.50 5.18
N ASN A 28 0.00 -17.86 5.72
CA ASN A 28 -1.39 -18.27 5.51
C ASN A 28 -2.14 -17.33 4.56
N CYS A 29 -3.03 -17.94 3.76
CA CYS A 29 -4.02 -17.22 2.96
C CYS A 29 -5.40 -17.33 3.62
N TYR A 30 -6.05 -16.19 3.85
CA TYR A 30 -7.34 -16.12 4.54
C TYR A 30 -8.44 -15.66 3.59
N GLY A 31 -9.57 -16.38 3.58
CA GLY A 31 -10.78 -15.99 2.84
C GLY A 31 -11.86 -15.46 3.78
N ILE A 32 -12.40 -14.28 3.49
CA ILE A 32 -13.55 -13.71 4.19
C ILE A 32 -14.79 -13.91 3.33
N ILE A 33 -15.74 -14.72 3.82
CA ILE A 33 -17.00 -15.01 3.14
C ILE A 33 -18.20 -14.51 3.95
N GLY A 34 -19.32 -14.28 3.27
CA GLY A 34 -20.55 -13.80 3.90
C GLY A 34 -21.44 -13.08 2.89
N ALA A 35 -22.70 -12.82 3.26
CA ALA A 35 -23.66 -12.15 2.40
C ALA A 35 -23.20 -10.74 1.98
N ASN A 36 -23.77 -10.20 0.90
CA ASN A 36 -23.56 -8.81 0.53
C ASN A 36 -24.09 -7.90 1.64
N GLY A 37 -23.32 -6.88 2.01
CA GLY A 37 -23.64 -6.01 3.14
C GLY A 37 -23.28 -6.57 4.52
N ALA A 38 -22.68 -7.76 4.63
CA ALA A 38 -22.18 -8.29 5.92
C ALA A 38 -20.96 -7.55 6.49
N GLY A 39 -20.45 -6.54 5.78
CA GLY A 39 -19.32 -5.73 6.24
C GLY A 39 -17.92 -6.24 5.87
N LYS A 40 -17.80 -7.19 4.93
CA LYS A 40 -16.51 -7.76 4.49
C LYS A 40 -15.50 -6.69 4.05
N SER A 41 -15.85 -5.88 3.06
CA SER A 41 -14.99 -4.79 2.58
C SER A 41 -14.74 -3.74 3.66
N THR A 42 -15.72 -3.51 4.53
CA THR A 42 -15.60 -2.58 5.66
C THR A 42 -14.60 -3.08 6.72
N PHE A 43 -14.60 -4.38 6.99
CA PHE A 43 -13.64 -5.00 7.89
C PHE A 43 -12.23 -4.94 7.31
N LEU A 44 -12.05 -5.18 6.01
CA LEU A 44 -10.77 -5.00 5.34
C LEU A 44 -10.27 -3.54 5.43
N LYS A 45 -11.16 -2.55 5.28
CA LYS A 45 -10.82 -1.13 5.50
C LYS A 45 -10.34 -0.87 6.92
N ILE A 46 -10.98 -1.45 7.93
CA ILE A 46 -10.53 -1.36 9.33
C ILE A 46 -9.16 -2.01 9.52
N LEU A 47 -8.92 -3.19 8.94
CA LEU A 47 -7.59 -3.82 9.00
C LEU A 47 -6.51 -2.96 8.34
N SER A 48 -6.85 -2.26 7.25
CA SER A 48 -5.94 -1.34 6.54
C SER A 48 -5.76 0.02 7.23
N GLY A 49 -6.49 0.31 8.32
CA GLY A 49 -6.46 1.62 8.97
C GLY A 49 -7.22 2.73 8.24
N GLN A 50 -7.90 2.43 7.12
CA GLN A 50 -8.72 3.39 6.36
C GLN A 50 -10.03 3.75 7.06
N LEU A 51 -10.44 2.96 8.06
CA LEU A 51 -11.67 3.18 8.82
C LEU A 51 -11.47 2.80 10.27
N ASP A 52 -11.90 3.67 11.18
CA ASP A 52 -11.86 3.37 12.61
C ASP A 52 -12.96 2.38 13.01
N THR A 53 -12.62 1.55 14.00
CA THR A 53 -13.60 0.68 14.65
C THR A 53 -14.39 1.46 15.72
N THR A 54 -15.62 1.04 16.02
CA THR A 54 -16.39 1.63 17.13
C THR A 54 -15.91 1.11 18.49
N ASN A 55 -15.45 -0.14 18.53
CA ASN A 55 -14.85 -0.77 19.71
C ASN A 55 -13.81 -1.83 19.30
N GLY A 56 -12.96 -2.24 20.23
CA GLY A 56 -11.88 -3.18 19.99
C GLY A 56 -10.64 -2.54 19.38
N THR A 57 -9.65 -3.36 19.04
CA THR A 57 -8.37 -2.89 18.49
C THR A 57 -7.88 -3.77 17.36
N VAL A 58 -7.16 -3.15 16.42
CA VAL A 58 -6.34 -3.83 15.42
C VAL A 58 -4.88 -3.55 15.76
N THR A 59 -4.07 -4.60 15.85
CA THR A 59 -2.63 -4.48 16.12
C THR A 59 -1.85 -5.16 15.01
N MET A 60 -0.74 -4.53 14.62
CA MET A 60 0.21 -5.08 13.67
C MET A 60 1.60 -5.09 14.30
N THR A 61 2.38 -6.13 14.03
CA THR A 61 3.77 -6.21 14.51
C THR A 61 4.56 -4.99 14.04
N PRO A 62 5.30 -4.29 14.93
CA PRO A 62 6.14 -3.16 14.55
C PRO A 62 7.12 -3.52 13.43
N GLY A 63 7.34 -2.59 12.50
CA GLY A 63 8.22 -2.78 11.35
C GLY A 63 7.60 -3.54 10.18
N GLN A 64 6.36 -4.01 10.28
CA GLN A 64 5.65 -4.57 9.14
C GLN A 64 4.90 -3.51 8.35
N ARG A 65 4.77 -3.75 7.03
CA ARG A 65 3.97 -2.94 6.11
C ARG A 65 2.75 -3.73 5.65
N LEU A 66 1.62 -3.04 5.55
CA LEU A 66 0.38 -3.58 5.01
C LEU A 66 0.08 -2.89 3.69
N SER A 67 -0.10 -3.69 2.63
CA SER A 67 -0.62 -3.21 1.34
C SER A 67 -2.09 -3.58 1.21
N PHE A 68 -2.87 -2.68 0.61
CA PHE A 68 -4.30 -2.86 0.42
C PHE A 68 -4.66 -2.59 -1.05
N LEU A 69 -5.28 -3.57 -1.70
CA LEU A 69 -5.81 -3.41 -3.05
C LEU A 69 -7.24 -2.87 -2.97
N GLU A 70 -7.45 -1.68 -3.53
CA GLU A 70 -8.76 -1.04 -3.59
C GLU A 70 -9.69 -1.73 -4.60
N GLN A 71 -11.00 -1.54 -4.42
CA GLN A 71 -12.00 -2.09 -5.34
C GLN A 71 -12.11 -1.30 -6.65
N ASP A 72 -11.60 -0.08 -6.70
CA ASP A 72 -11.64 0.74 -7.91
C ASP A 72 -10.54 0.29 -8.87
N HIS A 73 -10.94 -0.50 -9.87
CA HIS A 73 -10.01 -1.03 -10.86
C HIS A 73 -9.55 0.02 -11.88
N ASN A 74 -10.24 1.16 -12.00
CA ASN A 74 -9.95 2.18 -13.02
C ASN A 74 -9.07 3.32 -12.49
N LYS A 75 -8.66 3.23 -11.23
CA LYS A 75 -7.93 4.30 -10.52
C LYS A 75 -6.64 4.73 -11.22
N TYR A 76 -6.01 3.82 -11.96
CA TYR A 76 -4.69 4.03 -12.58
C TYR A 76 -4.72 3.98 -14.11
N ASP A 77 -5.89 4.09 -14.76
CA ASP A 77 -6.04 3.99 -16.23
C ASP A 77 -5.22 5.04 -17.01
N SER A 78 -4.81 6.13 -16.36
CA SER A 78 -4.00 7.20 -16.96
C SER A 78 -2.49 7.05 -16.75
N GLN A 79 -2.08 6.02 -16.00
CA GLN A 79 -0.69 5.79 -15.63
C GLN A 79 -0.06 4.73 -16.54
N VAL A 80 1.26 4.81 -16.70
CA VAL A 80 2.03 3.72 -17.32
C VAL A 80 1.97 2.49 -16.42
N VAL A 81 1.97 1.29 -16.99
CA VAL A 81 1.76 0.04 -16.25
C VAL A 81 2.91 -0.19 -15.27
N LEU A 82 4.14 0.03 -15.72
CA LEU A 82 5.35 -0.02 -14.90
C LEU A 82 5.27 0.93 -13.70
N ASP A 83 4.94 2.21 -13.94
CA ASP A 83 4.76 3.20 -12.87
C ASP A 83 3.69 2.78 -11.88
N THR A 84 2.60 2.18 -12.36
CA THR A 84 1.49 1.71 -11.52
C THR A 84 1.96 0.60 -10.56
N VAL A 85 2.86 -0.28 -11.00
CA VAL A 85 3.44 -1.32 -10.14
C VAL A 85 4.36 -0.70 -9.10
N ILE A 86 5.23 0.24 -9.49
CA ILE A 86 6.15 0.92 -8.58
C ILE A 86 5.38 1.76 -7.54
N GLN A 87 4.26 2.38 -7.93
CA GLN A 87 3.33 3.09 -7.03
C GLN A 87 2.77 2.22 -5.89
N GLY A 88 2.83 0.88 -6.02
CA GLY A 88 2.55 -0.05 -4.92
C GLY A 88 3.46 0.15 -3.70
N ASN A 89 4.59 0.82 -3.87
CA ASN A 89 5.36 1.44 -2.80
C ASN A 89 5.32 2.97 -2.94
N SER A 90 4.29 3.60 -2.36
CA SER A 90 4.04 5.04 -2.52
C SER A 90 5.23 5.91 -2.13
N ARG A 91 5.94 5.56 -1.03
CA ARG A 91 7.10 6.33 -0.59
C ARG A 91 8.26 6.25 -1.59
N LEU A 92 8.51 5.07 -2.15
CA LEU A 92 9.54 4.89 -3.17
C LEU A 92 9.22 5.72 -4.42
N TYR A 93 7.97 5.64 -4.90
CA TYR A 93 7.54 6.40 -6.08
C TYR A 93 7.60 7.92 -5.85
N GLU A 94 7.18 8.40 -4.67
CA GLU A 94 7.30 9.82 -4.29
C GLU A 94 8.76 10.30 -4.34
N ILE A 95 9.70 9.48 -3.86
CA ILE A 95 11.13 9.82 -3.89
C ILE A 95 11.66 9.87 -5.33
N MET A 96 11.24 8.96 -6.21
CA MET A 96 11.61 9.00 -7.63
C MET A 96 11.19 10.33 -8.25
N GLN A 97 9.92 10.71 -8.08
CA GLN A 97 9.38 11.95 -8.61
C GLN A 97 10.07 13.19 -8.01
N GLU A 98 10.34 13.18 -6.71
CA GLU A 98 11.01 14.30 -6.03
C GLU A 98 12.47 14.45 -6.50
N LYS A 99 13.20 13.33 -6.65
CA LYS A 99 14.57 13.33 -7.19
C LYS A 99 14.62 13.86 -8.61
N ASP A 100 13.76 13.35 -9.49
CA ASP A 100 13.69 13.79 -10.89
C ASP A 100 13.39 15.29 -10.98
N ALA A 101 12.43 15.78 -10.18
CA ALA A 101 12.11 17.19 -10.11
C ALA A 101 13.26 18.05 -9.58
N LEU A 102 14.00 17.58 -8.58
CA LEU A 102 15.17 18.28 -8.04
C LEU A 102 16.29 18.39 -9.07
N TYR A 103 16.64 17.30 -9.74
CA TYR A 103 17.70 17.29 -10.76
C TYR A 103 17.31 18.05 -12.04
N ALA A 104 16.02 18.25 -12.30
CA ALA A 104 15.54 19.05 -13.43
C ALA A 104 15.58 20.56 -13.20
N LYS A 105 15.85 21.05 -11.97
CA LYS A 105 15.91 22.49 -11.68
C LYS A 105 17.09 23.16 -12.40
N GLU A 106 16.82 24.25 -13.12
CA GLU A 106 17.87 25.05 -13.76
C GLU A 106 18.71 25.84 -12.74
N ASP A 107 18.10 26.22 -11.61
CA ASP A 107 18.69 26.98 -10.51
C ASP A 107 19.01 26.10 -9.29
N PHE A 108 19.60 24.93 -9.53
CA PHE A 108 19.95 23.96 -8.49
C PHE A 108 20.82 24.59 -7.38
N SER A 109 20.31 24.60 -6.16
CA SER A 109 20.95 25.21 -4.99
C SER A 109 21.69 24.20 -4.10
N ASP A 110 22.49 24.71 -3.15
CA ASP A 110 23.13 23.86 -2.14
C ASP A 110 22.09 23.13 -1.26
N GLU A 111 20.94 23.76 -0.97
CA GLU A 111 19.84 23.14 -0.22
C GLU A 111 19.20 21.98 -1.00
N ASP A 112 19.04 22.14 -2.32
CA ASP A 112 18.58 21.06 -3.21
C ASP A 112 19.57 19.89 -3.23
N GLY A 113 20.87 20.18 -3.21
CA GLY A 113 21.93 19.18 -3.09
C GLY A 113 21.85 18.36 -1.81
N ILE A 114 21.60 19.02 -0.68
CA ILE A 114 21.40 18.35 0.62
C ILE A 114 20.17 17.45 0.55
N ARG A 115 19.05 17.99 0.06
CA ARG A 115 17.80 17.22 -0.05
C ARG A 115 17.94 16.01 -0.98
N ALA A 116 18.57 16.17 -2.13
CA ALA A 116 18.86 15.08 -3.05
C ALA A 116 19.69 13.99 -2.37
N SER A 117 20.73 14.37 -1.60
CA SER A 117 21.56 13.39 -0.87
C SER A 117 20.77 12.58 0.18
N GLU A 118 19.83 13.21 0.88
CA GLU A 118 18.94 12.50 1.83
C GLU A 118 18.05 11.50 1.09
N LEU A 119 17.43 11.96 0.00
CA LEU A 119 16.56 11.13 -0.84
C LEU A 119 17.32 9.96 -1.48
N GLU A 120 18.55 10.16 -1.94
CA GLU A 120 19.41 9.10 -2.47
C GLU A 120 19.67 8.01 -1.44
N THR A 121 19.89 8.41 -0.19
CA THR A 121 20.12 7.45 0.90
C THR A 121 18.87 6.60 1.13
N GLU A 122 17.71 7.25 1.28
CA GLU A 122 16.44 6.56 1.51
C GLU A 122 16.05 5.68 0.31
N PHE A 123 16.28 6.17 -0.91
CA PHE A 123 16.04 5.43 -2.15
C PHE A 123 16.86 4.15 -2.23
N ALA A 124 18.15 4.21 -1.88
CA ALA A 124 19.02 3.04 -1.82
C ALA A 124 18.59 2.05 -0.73
N GLU A 125 18.19 2.52 0.46
CA GLU A 125 17.68 1.68 1.53
C GLU A 125 16.39 0.92 1.15
N MET A 126 15.61 1.49 0.23
CA MET A 126 14.39 0.87 -0.31
C MET A 126 14.60 0.04 -1.58
N ASN A 127 15.86 -0.27 -1.96
CA ASN A 127 16.17 -1.03 -3.18
C ASN A 127 15.63 -0.33 -4.44
N GLY A 128 15.71 1.00 -4.45
CA GLY A 128 15.09 1.82 -5.50
C GLY A 128 15.74 1.66 -6.86
N TRP A 129 17.03 1.32 -6.92
CA TRP A 129 17.76 1.14 -8.18
C TRP A 129 17.31 -0.11 -8.95
N GLU A 130 16.75 -1.08 -8.23
CA GLU A 130 16.21 -2.32 -8.75
C GLU A 130 14.71 -2.22 -9.03
N ALA A 131 14.04 -1.14 -8.59
CA ALA A 131 12.58 -1.03 -8.59
C ALA A 131 11.93 -1.25 -9.96
N GLU A 132 12.54 -0.70 -11.02
CA GLU A 132 12.10 -0.88 -12.40
C GLU A 132 12.24 -2.34 -12.84
N SER A 133 13.42 -2.93 -12.67
CA SER A 133 13.69 -4.34 -13.03
C SER A 133 12.80 -5.32 -12.23
N ASP A 134 12.54 -5.02 -10.96
CA ASP A 134 11.65 -5.81 -10.10
C ASP A 134 10.20 -5.70 -10.58
N ALA A 135 9.75 -4.49 -10.95
CA ALA A 135 8.43 -4.25 -11.50
C ALA A 135 8.23 -4.95 -12.85
N GLU A 136 9.20 -4.84 -13.77
CA GLU A 136 9.19 -5.57 -15.05
C GLU A 136 9.12 -7.09 -14.84
N SER A 137 9.92 -7.62 -13.91
CA SER A 137 9.91 -9.06 -13.58
C SER A 137 8.55 -9.50 -13.04
N LEU A 138 7.90 -8.67 -12.23
CA LEU A 138 6.56 -8.94 -11.70
C LEU A 138 5.51 -8.93 -12.81
N LEU A 139 5.54 -7.94 -13.69
CA LEU A 139 4.65 -7.82 -14.86
C LEU A 139 4.81 -9.02 -15.81
N ASN A 140 6.05 -9.38 -16.14
CA ASN A 140 6.35 -10.56 -16.95
C ASN A 140 5.84 -11.85 -16.28
N GLY A 141 5.99 -11.98 -14.97
CA GLY A 141 5.47 -13.11 -14.20
C GLY A 141 3.93 -13.21 -14.21
N LEU A 142 3.24 -12.10 -14.42
CA LEU A 142 1.78 -12.03 -14.62
C LEU A 142 1.36 -12.20 -16.10
N GLY A 143 2.32 -12.30 -17.02
CA GLY A 143 2.07 -12.44 -18.45
C GLY A 143 1.81 -11.14 -19.19
N ILE A 144 2.22 -9.99 -18.65
CA ILE A 144 2.15 -8.69 -19.31
C ILE A 144 3.45 -8.47 -20.10
N GLU A 145 3.33 -8.39 -21.41
CA GLU A 145 4.48 -8.25 -22.32
C GLU A 145 5.19 -6.91 -22.16
N THR A 146 6.51 -6.88 -22.40
CA THR A 146 7.37 -5.68 -22.26
C THR A 146 6.92 -4.50 -23.12
N GLU A 147 6.24 -4.75 -24.24
CA GLU A 147 5.66 -3.68 -25.08
C GLU A 147 4.52 -2.92 -24.41
N LEU A 148 3.94 -3.48 -23.34
CA LEU A 148 2.84 -2.93 -22.55
C LEU A 148 3.28 -2.42 -21.17
N HIS A 149 4.58 -2.50 -20.86
CA HIS A 149 5.13 -1.98 -19.60
C HIS A 149 4.98 -0.46 -19.55
#